data_AF-A0A2E5P5U8-F1
#
_entry.id   AF-A0A2E5P5U8-F1
#
_cell.length_a   1.000
_cell.length_b   1.000
_cell.length_c   1.000
_cell.angle_alpha   90.00
_cell.angle_beta   90.00
_cell.angle_gamma   90.00
#
_symmetry.space_group_name_H-M   'P 1'
#
loop_
_entity.id
_entity.type
_entity.pdbx_description
1 polymer ?
#
loop_
_entity_poly.entity_id
_entity_poly.type
_entity_poly.pdbx_seq_one_letter_code
_entity_poly.pdbx_strand_id
1 'polypeptide(L)' 'MMNKEKEINFEESLKKLEIIVDKLESGDVDLENSVKLYEEGMQLKQNCEEKLKKVEMQIKKIKLENNKIKKEDFK' A
#
# COMPACT_ATOMS: atom_id res chain seq x y z
N MET A 1 -6.78 -1.47 27.05
CA MET A 1 -5.68 -0.99 26.18
C MET A 1 -5.44 -2.11 25.17
N MET A 2 -5.61 -2.02 23.87
CA MET A 2 -5.45 -0.93 22.89
C MET A 2 -6.52 -1.17 21.81
N ASN A 3 -7.31 -0.16 21.43
CA ASN A 3 -8.22 -0.27 20.29
C ASN A 3 -7.37 -0.37 19.01
N LYS A 4 -7.10 -1.60 18.56
CA LYS A 4 -6.66 -1.86 17.19
C LYS A 4 -7.86 -1.58 16.30
N GLU A 5 -8.02 -0.32 15.90
CA GLU A 5 -8.59 -0.06 14.58
C GLU A 5 -7.84 -0.99 13.62
N LYS A 6 -8.58 -1.86 12.93
CA LYS A 6 -8.01 -2.81 11.98
C LYS A 6 -7.46 -2.00 10.82
N GLU A 7 -6.24 -1.46 10.97
CA GLU A 7 -5.42 -1.08 9.84
C GLU A 7 -5.29 -2.34 8.99
N ILE A 8 -6.05 -2.38 7.91
CA ILE A 8 -5.93 -3.40 6.87
C ILE A 8 -4.45 -3.41 6.48
N ASN A 9 -3.77 -4.56 6.54
CA ASN A 9 -2.35 -4.63 6.19
C ASN A 9 -2.16 -4.54 4.66
N PHE A 10 -0.92 -4.42 4.17
CA PHE A 10 -0.68 -4.20 2.73
C PHE A 10 -1.27 -5.33 1.88
N GLU A 11 -1.06 -6.56 2.32
CA GLU A 11 -1.47 -7.79 1.64
C GLU A 11 -2.99 -7.90 1.55
N GLU A 12 -3.70 -7.53 2.61
CA GLU A 12 -5.16 -7.47 2.62
C GLU A 12 -5.71 -6.37 1.70
N SER A 13 -5.07 -5.19 1.68
CA SER A 13 -5.45 -4.10 0.77
C SER A 13 -5.26 -4.50 -0.70
N LEU A 14 -4.14 -5.14 -1.01
CA LEU A 14 -3.83 -5.64 -2.34
C LEU A 14 -4.82 -6.72 -2.78
N LYS A 15 -5.11 -7.69 -1.91
CA LYS A 15 -6.08 -8.76 -2.21
C LYS A 15 -7.49 -8.21 -2.47
N LYS A 16 -7.92 -7.19 -1.72
CA LYS A 16 -9.21 -6.53 -1.97
C LYS A 16 -9.22 -5.81 -3.31
N LEU A 17 -8.12 -5.14 -3.66
CA LEU A 17 -7.98 -4.47 -4.95
C LEU A 17 -8.07 -5.45 -6.12
N GLU A 18 -7.41 -6.61 -6.03
CA GLU A 18 -7.50 -7.69 -7.02
C GLU A 18 -8.96 -8.14 -7.22
N ILE A 19 -9.68 -8.40 -6.12
CA ILE A 19 -11.09 -8.81 -6.17
C ILE A 19 -11.97 -7.74 -6.84
N ILE A 20 -11.68 -6.46 -6.61
CA ILE A 20 -12.42 -5.35 -7.24
C ILE A 20 -12.14 -5.30 -8.74
N VAL A 21 -10.88 -5.44 -9.14
CA VAL A 21 -10.49 -5.49 -10.56
C VAL A 21 -11.20 -6.65 -11.25
N ASP A 22 -11.15 -7.85 -10.68
CA ASP A 22 -11.80 -9.04 -11.23
C ASP A 22 -13.31 -8.81 -11.45
N LYS A 23 -13.99 -8.17 -10.49
CA LYS A 23 -15.42 -7.84 -10.60
C LYS A 23 -15.70 -6.81 -11.70
N LEU A 24 -14.87 -5.77 -11.79
CA LEU A 24 -15.03 -4.74 -12.82
C LEU A 24 -14.76 -5.31 -14.22
N GLU A 25 -13.79 -6.20 -14.36
CA GLU A 25 -13.44 -6.86 -15.62
C GLU A 25 -14.47 -7.92 -16.05
N SER A 26 -15.18 -8.55 -15.11
CA SER A 26 -16.23 -9.53 -15.44
C SER A 26 -17.42 -8.90 -16.18
N GLY A 27 -17.68 -7.61 -15.93
CA GLY A 27 -18.80 -6.88 -16.55
C GLY A 27 -20.18 -7.28 -16.01
N ASP A 28 -20.24 -8.13 -14.98
CA ASP A 28 -21.50 -8.59 -14.37
C ASP A 28 -22.07 -7.61 -13.31
N VAL A 29 -21.42 -6.45 -13.14
CA VAL A 29 -21.81 -5.42 -12.18
C VAL A 29 -22.56 -4.30 -12.89
N ASP A 30 -23.69 -3.87 -12.31
CA ASP A 30 -24.41 -2.70 -12.82
C ASP A 30 -23.57 -1.41 -12.70
N LEU A 31 -24.03 -0.36 -13.39
CA LEU A 31 -23.32 0.92 -13.47
C LEU A 31 -23.10 1.57 -12.10
N GLU A 32 -24.10 1.53 -11.22
CA GLU A 32 -23.99 2.18 -9.90
C GLU A 32 -22.95 1.47 -9.02
N ASN A 33 -22.98 0.14 -9.02
CA ASN A 33 -22.01 -0.68 -8.29
C ASN A 33 -20.61 -0.59 -8.92
N SER A 34 -20.51 -0.45 -10.24
CA SER A 34 -19.23 -0.23 -10.93
C SER A 34 -18.54 1.06 -10.47
N VAL A 35 -19.31 2.14 -10.29
CA VAL A 35 -18.77 3.42 -9.76
C VAL A 35 -18.27 3.23 -8.32
N LYS A 36 -19.05 2.57 -7.45
CA LYS A 36 -18.65 2.31 -6.05
C LYS A 36 -17.38 1.45 -5.96
N LEU A 37 -17.31 0.38 -6.75
CA LEU A 37 -16.13 -0.48 -6.83
C LEU A 37 -14.89 0.29 -7.32
N TYR A 38 -15.06 1.17 -8.31
CA TYR A 38 -13.96 2.00 -8.79
C TYR A 38 -13.43 2.95 -7.71
N GLU A 39 -14.32 3.62 -6.96
CA GLU A 39 -13.93 4.50 -5.86
C GLU A 39 -13.19 3.74 -4.75
N GLU A 40 -13.69 2.56 -4.35
CA GLU A 40 -13.03 1.71 -3.37
C GLU A 40 -11.66 1.24 -3.89
N GLY A 41 -11.57 0.84 -5.15
CA GLY A 41 -10.32 0.44 -5.80
C GLY A 41 -9.28 1.56 -5.79
N MET A 42 -9.69 2.80 -6.05
CA MET A 42 -8.79 3.96 -6.00
C MET A 42 -8.27 4.24 -4.59
N GLN A 43 -9.12 4.12 -3.56
CA GLN A 43 -8.69 4.26 -2.16
C GLN A 43 -7.70 3.16 -1.76
N LEU A 44 -7.97 1.91 -2.13
CA LEU A 44 -7.07 0.79 -1.85
C LEU A 44 -5.72 0.95 -2.55
N LYS A 45 -5.73 1.40 -3.82
CA LYS A 45 -4.51 1.73 -4.56
C LYS A 45 -3.67 2.78 -3.84
N GLN A 46 -4.28 3.90 -3.43
CA GLN A 46 -3.59 4.97 -2.69
C GLN A 46 -2.95 4.44 -1.41
N ASN A 47 -3.70 3.65 -0.62
CA ASN A 47 -3.20 3.05 0.61
C ASN A 47 -1.98 2.13 0.35
N CYS A 48 -2.01 1.34 -0.72
CA CYS A 48 -0.88 0.49 -1.11
C CYS A 48 0.35 1.33 -1.50
N GLU A 49 0.17 2.36 -2.32
CA GLU A 49 1.26 3.26 -2.74
C GLU A 49 1.91 3.97 -1.56
N GLU A 50 1.12 4.47 -0.60
CA GLU A 50 1.62 5.13 0.60
C GLU A 50 2.46 4.20 1.47
N LYS A 51 2.02 2.95 1.66
CA LYS A 51 2.77 1.95 2.42
C LYS A 51 4.10 1.60 1.73
N LEU A 52 4.08 1.38 0.41
CA LEU A 52 5.29 1.11 -0.36
C LEU A 52 6.27 2.28 -0.25
N LYS A 53 5.80 3.51 -0.39
CA LYS A 53 6.61 4.72 -0.25
C LYS A 53 7.23 4.83 1.15
N LYS A 54 6.48 4.50 2.20
CA LYS A 54 6.98 4.49 3.59
C LYS A 54 8.10 3.48 3.77
N VAL A 55 7.93 2.27 3.26
CA VAL A 55 8.97 1.21 3.31
C VAL A 55 10.20 1.61 2.50
N GLU A 56 10.02 2.17 1.30
CA GLU A 56 11.12 2.64 0.47
C GLU A 56 11.95 3.73 1.17
N MET A 57 11.28 4.69 1.83
CA MET A 57 11.95 5.72 2.64
C MET A 57 12.75 5.13 3.80
N GLN A 58 12.22 4.11 4.49
CA GLN A 58 12.93 3.41 5.55
C GLN A 58 14.18 2.71 5.02
N ILE A 59 14.09 2.01 3.89
CA ILE A 59 15.24 1.37 3.23
C ILE A 59 16.29 2.41 2.83
N LYS A 60 15.88 3.55 2.24
CA LYS A 60 16.78 4.65 1.88
C LYS A 60 17.52 5.18 3.11
N LYS A 61 16.82 5.38 4.23
CA LYS A 61 17.42 5.85 5.50
C LYS A 61 18.48 4.87 6.01
N ILE A 62 18.18 3.57 6.06
CA ILE A 62 19.12 2.52 6.50
C ILE A 62 20.37 2.51 5.59
N LYS A 63 20.20 2.60 4.26
CA LYS A 63 21.34 2.66 3.32
C LYS A 63 22.23 3.88 3.56
N LEU A 64 21.64 5.04 3.84
CA LEU A 64 22.39 6.27 4.12
C LEU A 64 23.15 6.19 5.45
N GLU A 65 22.54 5.63 6.50
CA GLU A 65 23.18 5.41 7.79
C GLU A 65 24.36 4.43 7.67
N ASN A 66 24.18 3.32 6.94
CA ASN A 66 25.27 2.37 6.66
C ASN A 66 26.44 3.02 5.90
N ASN A 67 26.16 3.97 5.00
CA ASN A 67 27.21 4.72 4.29
C ASN A 67 27.91 5.76 5.17
N LYS A 68 27.26 6.27 6.22
CA LYS A 68 27.89 7.16 7.20
C LYS A 68 28.84 6.40 8.12
N ILE A 69 28.44 5.23 8.61
CA ILE A 69 29.30 4.35 9.43
C ILE A 69 30.61 4.06 8.69
N LYS A 70 30.53 3.68 7.41
CA LYS A 70 31.71 3.46 6.56
C LYS A 70 32.60 4.68 6.31
N LYS A 71 32.17 5.92 6.59
CA LYS A 71 32.99 7.12 6.40
C LYS A 71 33.64 7.58 7.71
N GLU A 72 33.04 7.27 8.85
CA GLU A 72 33.57 7.66 10.17
C GLU A 72 34.65 6.68 10.67
N ASP A 73 34.62 5.41 10.25
CA ASP A 73 35.63 4.40 10.60
C ASP A 73 37.01 4.61 9.91
N PHE A 74 37.15 5.58 9.01
CA PHE A 74 38.38 5.84 8.26
C PHE A 74 38.96 7.25 8.48
N LYS A 75 38.66 7.88 9.61
CA LYS A 75 39.28 9.17 10.00
C LYS A 75 40.20 9.02 11.20
#